data_AF-A0A6P0XS49-F1
#
_entry.id   AF-A0A6P0XS49-F1
#
_cell.length_a   1.000
_cell.length_b   1.000
_cell.length_c   1.000
_cell.angle_alpha   90.00
_cell.angle_beta   90.00
_cell.angle_gamma   90.00
#
_symmetry.space_group_name_H-M   'P 1'
#
loop_
_entity.id
_entity.type
_entity.pdbx_description
1 polymer ?
#
loop_
_entity_poly.entity_id
_entity_poly.type
_entity_poly.pdbx_seq_one_letter_code
_entity_poly.pdbx_strand_id
1 'polypeptide(L)'
;MKFFNQISLQTPESVELDFNLAGVGNRAYALLIDYIIWSLILLFVLIFGIFFSIQLLDIWKTFGSDDEQASLWIISIQLLILFVIYVGYFVIFETIWQGQTPGKRYVKIRVICDDGRPVRLQQTTLRALFRPV
;
A
#
# COMPACT_ATOMS: atom_id res chain seq x y z
N MET A 1 31.62 14.37 11.47
CA MET A 1 30.14 14.51 11.43
C MET A 1 29.55 13.25 10.82
N LYS A 2 28.95 12.37 11.63
CA LYS A 2 28.28 11.13 11.15
C LYS A 2 26.96 11.52 10.45
N PHE A 3 27.04 11.87 9.17
CA PHE A 3 25.84 12.16 8.35
C PHE A 3 25.04 10.90 7.99
N PHE A 4 25.62 9.71 8.19
CA PHE A 4 24.97 8.43 7.96
C PHE A 4 24.57 7.82 9.31
N ASN A 5 23.25 7.71 9.50
CA ASN A 5 22.69 7.03 10.65
C ASN A 5 22.91 5.53 10.42
N GLN A 6 23.83 4.93 11.16
CA GLN A 6 24.23 3.53 11.02
C GLN A 6 23.69 2.73 12.20
N ILE A 7 23.04 1.61 11.91
CA ILE A 7 22.61 0.65 12.93
C ILE A 7 23.50 -0.57 12.78
N SER A 8 24.25 -0.90 13.84
CA SER A 8 25.00 -2.16 13.91
C SER A 8 24.11 -3.24 14.52
N LEU A 9 24.01 -4.38 13.85
CA LEU A 9 23.34 -5.58 14.36
C LEU A 9 24.38 -6.67 14.61
N GLN A 10 24.48 -7.12 15.86
CA GLN A 10 25.32 -8.27 16.19
C GLN A 10 24.59 -9.57 15.87
N THR A 11 25.16 -10.34 14.97
CA THR A 11 24.66 -11.68 14.63
C THR A 11 25.10 -12.70 15.70
N PRO A 12 24.42 -13.87 15.79
CA PRO A 12 24.82 -14.94 16.73
C PRO A 12 26.25 -15.47 16.50
N GLU A 13 26.83 -15.23 15.32
CA GLU A 13 28.21 -15.57 14.98
C GLU A 13 29.23 -14.51 15.45
N SER A 14 28.81 -13.55 16.27
CA SER A 14 29.64 -12.44 16.77
C SER A 14 30.19 -11.53 15.66
N VAL A 15 29.58 -11.54 14.48
CA VAL A 15 29.88 -10.60 13.38
C VAL A 15 28.95 -9.41 13.46
N GLU A 16 29.52 -8.20 13.46
CA GLU A 16 28.78 -6.94 13.43
C GLU A 16 28.41 -6.58 11.99
N LEU A 17 27.12 -6.41 11.72
CA LEU A 17 26.61 -5.94 10.43
C LEU A 17 26.19 -4.48 10.55
N ASP A 18 26.90 -3.60 9.85
CA ASP A 18 26.56 -2.18 9.78
C ASP A 18 25.58 -1.90 8.64
N PHE A 19 24.38 -1.45 8.99
CA PHE A 19 23.36 -1.02 8.04
C PHE A 19 23.33 0.51 7.94
N ASN A 20 23.54 1.02 6.73
CA ASN A 20 23.32 2.44 6.43
C ASN A 20 21.82 2.70 6.31
N LEU A 21 21.25 3.48 7.24
CA LEU A 21 19.85 3.88 7.14
C LEU A 21 19.64 4.79 5.93
N ALA A 22 18.57 4.53 5.19
CA ALA A 22 18.12 5.44 4.15
C ALA A 22 17.80 6.81 4.76
N GLY A 23 18.42 7.85 4.20
CA GLY A 23 18.16 9.24 4.60
C GLY A 23 16.69 9.64 4.39
N VAL A 24 16.26 10.66 5.13
CA VAL A 24 14.86 11.15 5.11
C VAL A 24 14.41 11.53 3.69
N GLY A 25 15.30 12.14 2.89
CA GLY A 25 14.99 12.52 1.50
C GLY A 25 14.65 11.32 0.60
N ASN A 26 15.43 10.24 0.66
CA ASN A 26 15.16 9.01 -0.12
C ASN A 26 13.83 8.36 0.30
N ARG A 27 13.48 8.44 1.59
CA ARG A 27 12.18 7.95 2.08
C ARG A 27 11.03 8.80 1.55
N ALA A 28 11.17 10.13 1.58
CA ALA A 28 10.16 11.05 1.05
C ALA A 28 9.96 10.87 -0.46
N TYR A 29 11.05 10.72 -1.23
CA TYR A 29 10.96 10.50 -2.67
C TYR A 29 10.30 9.16 -3.03
N ALA A 30 10.62 8.09 -2.28
CA ALA A 30 9.93 6.82 -2.43
C ALA A 30 8.42 6.93 -2.15
N LEU A 31 8.03 7.67 -1.11
CA LEU A 31 6.61 7.92 -0.80
C LEU A 31 5.92 8.75 -1.88
N LEU A 32 6.58 9.76 -2.44
CA LEU A 32 6.02 10.54 -3.55
C LEU A 32 5.69 9.66 -4.77
N ILE A 33 6.61 8.77 -5.15
CA ILE A 33 6.37 7.84 -6.26
C ILE A 33 5.21 6.90 -5.93
N ASP A 34 5.19 6.34 -4.72
CA ASP A 34 4.10 5.45 -4.30
C ASP A 34 2.74 6.16 -4.31
N TYR A 35 2.67 7.42 -3.88
CA TYR A 35 1.45 8.22 -3.92
C TYR A 35 1.00 8.57 -5.35
N ILE A 36 1.92 8.83 -6.28
CA ILE A 36 1.58 9.05 -7.68
C ILE A 36 0.96 7.79 -8.28
N ILE A 37 1.59 6.63 -8.07
CA ILE A 37 1.06 5.35 -8.58
C ILE A 37 -0.30 5.06 -7.95
N TRP A 38 -0.43 5.28 -6.64
CA TRP A 38 -1.67 5.04 -5.94
C TRP A 38 -2.79 5.99 -6.39
N SER A 39 -2.49 7.27 -6.61
CA SER A 39 -3.43 8.25 -7.15
C SER A 39 -3.95 7.85 -8.54
N LEU A 40 -3.06 7.37 -9.42
CA LEU A 40 -3.43 6.86 -10.74
C LEU A 40 -4.36 5.63 -10.64
N ILE A 41 -4.05 4.69 -9.75
CA ILE A 41 -4.90 3.51 -9.50
C ILE A 41 -6.26 3.94 -8.97
N LEU A 42 -6.31 4.86 -8.00
CA LEU A 42 -7.55 5.36 -7.43
C LEU A 42 -8.41 6.04 -8.51
N LEU A 43 -7.81 6.92 -9.31
CA LEU A 43 -8.51 7.59 -10.40
C LEU A 43 -9.09 6.58 -11.40
N PHE A 44 -8.32 5.55 -11.77
CA PHE A 44 -8.80 4.47 -12.64
C PHE A 44 -9.99 3.72 -12.03
N VAL A 45 -9.87 3.30 -10.76
CA VAL A 45 -10.94 2.60 -10.03
C VAL A 45 -12.19 3.46 -9.89
N LEU A 46 -12.04 4.77 -9.69
CA LEU A 46 -13.15 5.70 -9.53
C LEU A 46 -13.90 5.87 -10.86
N ILE A 47 -13.19 6.10 -11.98
CA ILE A 47 -13.80 6.22 -13.31
C ILE A 47 -14.53 4.93 -13.69
N PHE A 48 -13.87 3.77 -13.54
CA PHE A 48 -14.50 2.48 -13.83
C PHE A 48 -15.67 2.18 -12.88
N GLY A 49 -15.54 2.54 -11.61
CA GLY A 49 -16.60 2.37 -10.61
C GLY A 49 -17.84 3.18 -10.94
N ILE A 50 -17.69 4.44 -11.37
CA ILE A 50 -18.81 5.28 -11.82
C ILE A 50 -19.47 4.64 -13.05
N PHE A 51 -18.70 4.26 -14.06
CA PHE A 51 -19.22 3.66 -15.28
C PHE A 51 -20.04 2.39 -14.99
N PHE A 52 -19.49 1.52 -14.13
CA PHE A 52 -20.15 0.28 -13.73
C PHE A 52 -21.38 0.52 -12.85
N SER A 53 -21.31 1.51 -11.95
CA SER A 53 -22.45 1.90 -11.10
C SER A 53 -23.64 2.36 -11.94
N ILE A 54 -23.42 3.13 -13.02
CA ILE A 54 -24.49 3.60 -13.90
C ILE A 54 -25.13 2.40 -14.64
N GLN A 55 -24.32 1.52 -15.23
CA GLN A 55 -24.83 0.32 -15.91
C GLN A 55 -25.61 -0.62 -14.97
N LEU A 56 -25.11 -0.84 -13.76
CA LEU A 56 -25.79 -1.69 -12.78
C LEU A 56 -27.15 -1.14 -12.39
N LEU A 57 -27.25 0.19 -12.25
CA LEU A 57 -28.47 0.86 -11.83
C LEU A 57 -29.56 0.77 -12.92
N ASP A 58 -29.18 0.87 -14.21
CA ASP A 58 -30.10 0.65 -15.34
C ASP A 58 -30.63 -0.80 -15.41
N ILE A 59 -29.76 -1.78 -15.11
CA ILE A 59 -30.16 -3.19 -15.03
C ILE A 59 -31.14 -3.39 -13.86
N TRP A 60 -30.83 -2.86 -12.68
CA TRP A 60 -31.67 -2.99 -11.48
C TRP A 60 -33.06 -2.37 -11.65
N LYS A 61 -33.16 -1.23 -12.36
CA LYS A 61 -34.44 -0.61 -12.73
C LYS A 61 -35.32 -1.53 -13.58
N THR A 62 -34.71 -2.33 -14.45
CA THR A 62 -35.42 -3.29 -15.30
C THR A 62 -36.05 -4.43 -14.48
N PHE A 63 -35.50 -4.72 -13.30
CA PHE A 63 -36.02 -5.73 -12.37
C PHE A 63 -37.07 -5.20 -11.37
N GLY A 64 -37.48 -3.93 -11.46
CA GLY A 64 -38.58 -3.36 -10.67
C GLY A 64 -38.26 -3.16 -9.19
N SER A 65 -37.00 -2.92 -8.86
CA SER A 65 -36.52 -2.71 -7.49
C SER A 65 -36.41 -1.22 -7.11
N ASP A 66 -36.49 -0.90 -5.82
CA ASP A 66 -36.40 0.47 -5.30
C ASP A 66 -35.01 1.09 -5.56
N ASP A 67 -34.97 2.23 -6.26
CA ASP A 67 -33.76 2.93 -6.69
C ASP A 67 -32.86 3.34 -5.50
N GLU A 68 -33.45 3.71 -4.36
CA GLU A 68 -32.69 4.19 -3.20
C GLU A 68 -31.86 3.08 -2.56
N GLN A 69 -32.44 1.89 -2.36
CA GLN A 69 -31.74 0.78 -1.72
C GLN A 69 -30.60 0.26 -2.59
N ALA A 70 -30.81 0.16 -3.91
CA ALA A 70 -29.80 -0.26 -4.87
C ALA A 70 -28.57 0.66 -4.84
N SER A 71 -28.79 1.97 -4.81
CA SER A 71 -27.71 2.97 -4.79
C SER A 71 -26.82 2.85 -3.55
N LEU A 72 -27.43 2.62 -2.37
CA LEU A 72 -26.71 2.49 -1.11
C LEU A 72 -25.83 1.23 -1.08
N TRP A 73 -26.32 0.11 -1.61
CA TRP A 73 -25.53 -1.12 -1.72
C TRP A 73 -24.34 -0.95 -2.66
N ILE A 74 -24.54 -0.33 -3.82
CA ILE A 74 -23.48 -0.10 -4.80
C ILE A 74 -22.36 0.78 -4.20
N ILE A 75 -22.72 1.88 -3.54
CA ILE A 75 -21.76 2.78 -2.89
C ILE A 75 -21.00 2.04 -1.78
N SER A 76 -21.70 1.25 -0.95
CA SER A 76 -21.08 0.48 0.13
C SER A 76 -20.05 -0.52 -0.37
N ILE A 77 -20.39 -1.26 -1.43
CA ILE A 77 -19.50 -2.23 -2.07
C ILE A 77 -18.30 -1.51 -2.69
N GLN A 78 -18.52 -0.39 -3.38
CA GLN A 78 -17.45 0.39 -3.99
C GLN A 78 -16.46 0.92 -2.95
N LEU A 79 -16.94 1.40 -1.80
CA LEU A 79 -16.09 1.87 -0.70
C LEU A 79 -15.27 0.73 -0.11
N LEU A 80 -15.87 -0.45 0.10
CA LEU A 80 -15.19 -1.64 0.59
C LEU A 80 -14.09 -2.08 -0.38
N ILE A 81 -14.37 -2.10 -1.68
CA ILE A 81 -13.38 -2.40 -2.73
C ILE A 81 -12.22 -1.40 -2.66
N LEU A 82 -12.50 -0.11 -2.53
CA LEU A 82 -11.47 0.93 -2.46
C LEU A 82 -10.56 0.74 -1.25
N PHE A 83 -11.14 0.40 -0.09
CA PHE A 83 -10.38 0.07 1.12
C PHE A 83 -9.49 -1.16 0.92
N VAL A 84 -10.01 -2.24 0.33
CA VAL A 84 -9.24 -3.46 0.06
C VAL A 84 -8.11 -3.19 -0.93
N ILE A 85 -8.33 -2.36 -1.96
CA ILE A 85 -7.28 -1.97 -2.90
C ILE A 85 -6.22 -1.14 -2.20
N TYR A 86 -6.61 -0.19 -1.34
CA TYR A 86 -5.67 0.62 -0.57
C TYR A 86 -4.73 -0.23 0.30
N VAL A 87 -5.30 -1.07 1.17
CA VAL A 87 -4.51 -1.92 2.06
C VAL A 87 -3.78 -3.00 1.26
N GLY A 88 -4.48 -3.64 0.33
CA GLY A 88 -3.98 -4.74 -0.49
C GLY A 88 -2.78 -4.34 -1.34
N TYR A 89 -2.78 -3.14 -1.95
CA TYR A 89 -1.65 -2.64 -2.72
C TYR A 89 -0.37 -2.65 -1.88
N PHE A 90 -0.38 -2.01 -0.71
CA PHE A 90 0.81 -1.95 0.14
C PHE A 90 1.22 -3.30 0.70
N VAL A 91 0.26 -4.12 1.13
CA VAL A 91 0.55 -5.46 1.70
C VAL A 91 1.13 -6.40 0.65
N ILE A 92 0.52 -6.47 -0.54
CA ILE A 92 0.93 -7.38 -1.60
C ILE A 92 2.34 -7.01 -2.08
N PHE A 93 2.58 -5.73 -2.40
CA PHE A 93 3.88 -5.31 -2.90
C PHE A 93 4.97 -5.43 -1.85
N GLU A 94 4.72 -5.02 -0.60
CA GLU A 94 5.71 -5.19 0.47
C GLU A 94 5.96 -6.67 0.79
N THR A 95 4.98 -7.56 0.64
CA THR A 95 5.19 -9.00 0.89
C THR A 95 5.94 -9.69 -0.25
N ILE A 96 5.55 -9.44 -1.51
CA ILE A 96 6.17 -10.07 -2.69
C ILE A 96 7.61 -9.60 -2.87
N TRP A 97 7.90 -8.32 -2.65
CA TRP A 97 9.25 -7.76 -2.77
C TRP A 97 9.98 -7.61 -1.44
N GLN A 98 9.60 -8.41 -0.43
CA GLN A 98 10.35 -8.54 0.82
C GLN A 98 10.70 -7.19 1.49
N GLY A 99 9.69 -6.33 1.63
CA GLY A 99 9.77 -5.01 2.27
C GLY A 99 9.94 -3.83 1.32
N GLN A 100 9.69 -4.01 0.01
CA GLN A 100 9.77 -2.95 -0.99
C GLN A 100 8.42 -2.69 -1.66
N THR A 101 8.05 -1.41 -1.79
CA THR A 101 7.01 -0.93 -2.70
C THR A 101 7.65 -0.50 -4.03
N PRO A 102 6.89 -0.30 -5.13
CA PRO A 102 7.45 0.18 -6.38
C PRO A 102 8.33 1.42 -6.20
N GLY A 103 7.86 2.44 -5.48
CA GLY A 103 8.61 3.66 -5.19
C GLY A 103 9.89 3.39 -4.42
N LYS A 104 9.85 2.57 -3.36
CA LYS A 104 11.05 2.18 -2.59
C LYS A 104 12.07 1.43 -3.47
N ARG A 105 11.60 0.62 -4.42
CA ARG A 105 12.45 -0.12 -5.34
C ARG A 105 13.18 0.81 -6.32
N TYR A 106 12.52 1.85 -6.82
CA TYR A 106 13.17 2.88 -7.65
C TYR A 106 14.29 3.59 -6.90
N VAL A 107 14.08 3.89 -5.61
CA VAL A 107 15.08 4.56 -4.76
C VAL A 107 16.10 3.57 -4.17
N LYS A 108 16.00 2.27 -4.51
CA LYS A 108 16.86 1.18 -4.03
C LYS A 108 16.93 1.08 -2.49
N ILE A 109 15.83 1.39 -1.81
CA ILE A 109 15.69 1.22 -0.37
C ILE A 109 14.78 0.04 -0.05
N ARG A 110 14.96 -0.58 1.12
CA ARG A 110 14.08 -1.66 1.60
C ARG A 110 13.84 -1.56 3.10
N VAL A 111 12.69 -2.05 3.54
CA VAL A 111 12.40 -2.22 4.96
C VAL A 111 12.92 -3.60 5.39
N ILE A 112 13.56 -3.65 6.55
CA ILE A 112 14.09 -4.86 7.18
C ILE A 112 13.57 -4.87 8.62
N CYS A 113 13.37 -6.05 9.20
CA CYS A 113 13.07 -6.17 10.62
C CYS A 113 14.30 -5.88 11.48
N ASP A 114 14.08 -5.60 12.76
CA ASP A 114 15.17 -5.32 13.71
C ASP A 114 16.14 -6.51 13.85
N ASP A 115 15.66 -7.75 13.64
CA ASP A 115 16.48 -8.96 13.59
C ASP A 115 17.27 -9.15 12.27
N GLY A 116 17.25 -8.18 11.35
CA GLY A 116 17.90 -8.27 10.04
C GLY A 116 17.17 -9.15 9.00
N ARG A 117 16.04 -9.76 9.38
CA ARG A 117 15.24 -10.64 8.51
C ARG A 117 14.32 -9.85 7.56
N PRO A 118 13.94 -10.43 6.40
CA PRO A 118 12.94 -9.81 5.53
C PRO A 118 11.58 -9.75 6.23
N VAL A 119 10.81 -8.71 5.90
CA VAL A 119 9.50 -8.45 6.52
C VAL A 119 8.50 -9.55 6.16
N ARG A 120 7.75 -10.04 7.15
CA ARG A 120 6.68 -11.03 6.98
C ARG A 120 5.32 -10.37 6.72
N LEU A 121 4.39 -11.15 6.15
CA LEU A 121 3.03 -10.72 5.79
C LEU A 121 2.26 -10.09 6.98
N GLN A 122 2.40 -10.64 8.19
CA GLN A 122 1.76 -10.08 9.39
C GLN A 122 2.25 -8.66 9.71
N GLN A 123 3.57 -8.43 9.60
CA GLN A 123 4.18 -7.14 9.88
C GLN A 123 3.85 -6.12 8.78
N THR A 124 3.84 -6.52 7.51
CA THR A 124 3.45 -5.63 6.40
C THR A 124 1.97 -5.24 6.52
N THR A 125 1.10 -6.17 6.92
CA THR A 125 -0.33 -5.91 7.11
C THR A 125 -0.59 -4.92 8.23
N LEU A 126 0.00 -5.13 9.41
CA LEU A 126 -0.11 -4.17 10.51
C LEU A 126 0.41 -2.80 10.08
N ARG A 127 1.55 -2.73 9.39
CA ARG A 127 2.12 -1.46 8.90
C ARG A 127 1.27 -0.78 7.83
N ALA A 128 0.55 -1.52 7.01
CA ALA A 128 -0.37 -0.96 6.02
C ALA A 128 -1.63 -0.41 6.69
N LEU A 129 -2.15 -1.11 7.71
CA LEU A 129 -3.33 -0.68 8.47
C LEU A 129 -3.06 0.53 9.38
N PHE A 130 -1.90 0.57 10.03
CA PHE A 130 -1.48 1.68 10.89
C PHE A 130 -0.78 2.81 10.12
N ARG A 131 -0.75 2.75 8.79
CA ARG A 131 -0.18 3.84 8.00
C ARG A 131 -1.08 5.06 8.21
N PRO A 132 -0.55 6.19 8.72
CA PRO A 132 -1.34 7.41 8.81
C PRO A 132 -1.75 7.82 7.39
N VAL A 133 -3.06 8.02 7.22
CA VAL A 133 -3.68 8.62 6.02
C VAL A 133 -3.52 10.13 6.10
#